data_AF-A0A540M9W8-F1
#
_entry.id   AF-A0A540M9W8-F1
#
_cell.length_a   1.000
_cell.length_b   1.000
_cell.length_c   1.000
_cell.angle_alpha   90.00
_cell.angle_beta   90.00
_cell.angle_gamma   90.00
#
_symmetry.space_group_name_H-M   'P 1'
#
loop_
_entity.id
_entity.type
_entity.pdbx_description
1 polymer ?
#
loop_
_entity_poly.entity_id
_entity_poly.type
_entity_poly.pdbx_seq_one_letter_code
_entity_poly.pdbx_strand_id
1 'polypeptide(L)'
;MYYEAKHAFLHHGVKFSNVEIDLPAIMSQKDKVVSNLTRGIEGLFKKNKVTYVKGYGKFISPSEISVDTIDGQNTVVKERIS
;
A
#
# COMPACT_ATOMS: atom_id res chain seq x y z
N MET A 1 2.46 10.87 18.16
CA MET A 1 1.48 10.26 19.09
C MET A 1 2.02 9.92 20.48
N TYR A 2 2.88 8.90 20.71
CA TYR A 2 3.34 8.60 22.09
C TYR A 2 4.12 9.76 22.74
N TYR A 3 5.03 10.38 21.99
CA TYR A 3 5.78 11.56 22.43
C TYR A 3 4.86 12.75 22.77
N GLU A 4 3.86 13.02 21.93
CA GLU A 4 2.86 14.07 22.17
C GLU A 4 1.96 13.75 23.37
N ALA A 5 1.60 12.49 23.58
CA ALA A 5 0.78 12.08 24.71
C ALA A 5 1.49 12.29 26.05
N LYS A 6 2.81 12.06 26.09
CA LYS A 6 3.63 12.23 27.29
C LYS A 6 4.01 13.69 27.56
N HIS A 7 4.09 14.54 26.53
CA HIS A 7 4.60 15.90 26.67
C HIS A 7 3.56 16.99 26.37
N ALA A 8 2.76 16.88 25.32
CA ALA A 8 1.82 17.92 24.90
C ALA A 8 0.47 17.85 25.65
N PHE A 9 -0.05 16.67 25.97
CA PHE A 9 -1.38 16.55 26.61
C PHE A 9 -1.43 17.02 28.07
N LEU A 10 -0.30 17.04 28.77
CA LEU A 10 -0.17 17.70 30.09
C LEU A 10 -0.48 19.20 30.00
N HIS A 11 -0.02 19.87 28.93
CA HIS A 11 -0.31 21.29 28.68
C HIS A 11 -1.78 21.55 28.30
N HIS A 12 -2.50 20.52 27.85
CA HIS A 12 -3.94 20.56 27.59
C HIS A 12 -4.79 20.07 28.77
N GLY A 13 -4.20 19.87 29.96
CA GLY A 13 -4.93 19.49 31.17
C GLY A 13 -5.32 18.01 31.26
N VAL A 14 -4.87 17.17 30.32
CA VAL A 14 -5.16 15.74 30.32
C VAL A 14 -3.98 14.98 30.95
N LYS A 15 -4.20 14.47 32.17
CA LYS A 15 -3.21 13.67 32.91
C LYS A 15 -3.43 12.18 32.64
N PHE A 16 -2.39 11.51 32.18
CA PHE A 16 -2.33 10.05 32.06
C PHE A 16 -1.21 9.53 32.97
N SER A 17 -1.54 8.58 33.84
CA SER A 17 -0.61 8.05 34.85
C SER A 17 0.41 7.08 34.24
N ASN A 18 -0.07 6.17 33.37
CA ASN A 18 0.74 5.21 32.63
C ASN A 18 0.37 5.29 31.15
N VAL A 19 1.28 5.81 30.33
CA VAL A 19 1.23 5.61 28.88
C VAL A 19 2.26 4.56 28.55
N GLU A 20 1.80 3.43 28.03
CA GLU A 20 2.65 2.31 27.64
C GLU A 20 2.70 2.20 26.11
N ILE A 21 3.85 1.73 25.60
CA ILE A 21 4.03 1.49 24.18
C ILE A 21 3.70 0.02 23.90
N ASP A 22 2.61 -0.22 23.17
CA ASP A 22 2.31 -1.52 22.58
C ASP A 22 2.89 -1.57 21.15
N LEU A 23 4.09 -2.12 21.03
CA LEU A 23 4.78 -2.25 19.75
C LEU A 23 4.03 -3.15 18.76
N PRO A 24 3.50 -4.33 19.14
CA PRO A 24 2.61 -5.12 18.29
C PRO A 24 1.42 -4.33 17.72
N ALA A 25 0.73 -3.52 18.54
CA ALA A 25 -0.40 -2.72 18.08
C ALA A 25 0.04 -1.63 17.07
N ILE A 26 1.19 -0.98 17.30
CA ILE A 26 1.75 0.01 16.37
C ILE A 26 2.10 -0.63 15.03
N MET A 27 2.73 -1.81 15.04
CA MET A 27 3.06 -2.55 13.81
C MET A 27 1.79 -2.95 13.05
N SER A 28 0.78 -3.47 13.76
CA SER A 28 -0.52 -3.81 13.16
C SER A 28 -1.21 -2.60 12.53
N GLN A 29 -1.17 -1.44 13.21
CA GLN A 29 -1.73 -0.20 12.66
C GLN A 29 -0.98 0.23 11.39
N LYS A 30 0.35 0.16 11.38
CA LYS A 30 1.16 0.44 10.19
C LYS A 30 0.76 -0.46 9.03
N ASP A 31 0.66 -1.77 9.25
CA ASP A 31 0.29 -2.74 8.20
C ASP A 31 -1.13 -2.49 7.67
N LYS A 32 -2.07 -2.14 8.55
CA LYS A 32 -3.43 -1.75 8.18
C LYS A 32 -3.46 -0.51 7.30
N VAL A 33 -2.68 0.53 7.64
CA VAL A 33 -2.58 1.76 6.85
C VAL A 33 -1.99 1.46 5.47
N VAL A 34 -0.90 0.70 5.42
CA VAL A 34 -0.26 0.28 4.15
C VAL A 34 -1.25 -0.49 3.28
N SER A 35 -1.97 -1.44 3.85
CA SER A 35 -3.00 -2.24 3.16
C SER A 35 -4.17 -1.38 2.65
N ASN A 36 -4.61 -0.39 3.42
CA ASN A 36 -5.69 0.49 3.01
C ASN A 36 -5.28 1.40 1.83
N LEU A 37 -4.07 1.95 1.86
CA LEU A 37 -3.56 2.81 0.79
C LEU A 37 -3.36 2.01 -0.51
N THR A 38 -2.76 0.83 -0.42
CA THR A 38 -2.58 -0.06 -1.58
C THR A 38 -3.92 -0.48 -2.18
N ARG A 39 -4.92 -0.84 -1.36
CA ARG A 39 -6.28 -1.12 -1.84
C ARG A 39 -6.96 0.12 -2.45
N GLY A 40 -6.68 1.31 -1.93
CA GLY A 40 -7.17 2.57 -2.49
C GLY A 40 -6.67 2.80 -3.93
N ILE A 41 -5.38 2.53 -4.19
CA ILE A 41 -4.78 2.61 -5.52
C ILE A 41 -5.40 1.57 -6.46
N GLU A 42 -5.58 0.32 -6.02
CA GLU A 42 -6.27 -0.70 -6.81
C GLU A 42 -7.71 -0.29 -7.16
N GLY A 43 -8.41 0.38 -6.23
CA GLY A 43 -9.74 0.95 -6.46
C GLY A 43 -9.74 2.06 -7.53
N LEU A 44 -8.74 2.94 -7.52
CA LEU A 44 -8.57 3.97 -8.54
C LEU A 44 -8.30 3.37 -9.93
N PHE A 45 -7.51 2.29 -10.02
CA PHE A 45 -7.27 1.60 -11.29
C PHE A 45 -8.56 1.02 -11.86
N LYS A 46 -9.38 0.37 -11.03
CA LYS A 46 -10.70 -0.13 -11.44
C LYS A 46 -11.61 0.99 -11.93
N LYS A 47 -11.66 2.12 -11.21
CA LYS A 47 -12.50 3.28 -11.59
C LYS A 47 -12.08 3.87 -12.93
N ASN A 48 -10.79 3.92 -13.21
CA ASN A 48 -10.25 4.50 -14.44
C ASN A 48 -10.08 3.49 -15.58
N LYS A 49 -10.64 2.26 -15.45
CA LYS A 49 -10.53 1.19 -16.46
C LYS A 49 -9.08 0.82 -16.81
N VAL A 50 -8.15 0.98 -15.87
CA VAL A 50 -6.75 0.60 -16.03
C VAL A 50 -6.62 -0.91 -15.85
N THR A 51 -6.04 -1.58 -16.84
CA THR A 51 -5.71 -3.01 -16.76
C THR A 51 -4.55 -3.21 -15.79
N TYR A 52 -4.81 -3.80 -14.63
CA TYR A 52 -3.79 -4.08 -13.64
C TYR A 52 -3.27 -5.51 -13.78
N VAL A 53 -2.04 -5.66 -14.25
CA VAL A 53 -1.37 -6.96 -14.40
C VAL A 53 -0.29 -7.08 -13.31
N LYS A 54 -0.43 -8.07 -12.42
CA LYS A 54 0.54 -8.35 -11.37
C LYS A 54 1.59 -9.33 -11.88
N GLY A 55 2.82 -8.88 -12.05
CA GLY A 55 3.94 -9.72 -12.47
C GLY A 55 5.16 -8.90 -12.84
N TYR A 56 6.20 -9.58 -13.30
CA TYR A 56 7.43 -8.95 -13.77
C TYR A 56 7.34 -8.68 -15.27
N GLY A 57 7.36 -7.41 -15.67
CA GLY A 57 7.28 -7.00 -17.07
C GLY A 57 8.64 -7.00 -17.77
N LYS A 58 8.73 -7.62 -18.95
CA LYS A 58 9.90 -7.64 -19.82
C LYS A 58 9.50 -7.25 -21.25
N PHE A 59 10.21 -6.28 -21.84
CA PHE A 59 10.04 -5.95 -23.25
C PHE A 59 10.51 -7.10 -24.15
N ILE A 60 9.63 -7.54 -25.04
CA ILE A 60 9.96 -8.55 -26.05
C ILE A 60 9.98 -7.96 -27.47
N SER A 61 9.35 -6.80 -27.68
CA SER A 61 9.46 -5.98 -28.88
C SER A 61 9.11 -4.51 -28.55
N PRO A 62 9.27 -3.55 -29.49
CA PRO A 62 8.94 -2.15 -29.24
C PRO A 62 7.50 -1.86 -28.80
N SER A 63 6.57 -2.80 -29.04
CA SER A 63 5.14 -2.64 -28.71
C SER A 63 4.55 -3.82 -27.91
N GLU A 64 5.40 -4.74 -27.44
CA GLU A 64 4.96 -5.93 -26.70
C GLU A 64 5.76 -6.12 -25.41
N ILE A 65 5.01 -6.37 -24.32
CA ILE A 65 5.55 -6.64 -22.99
C ILE A 65 5.09 -8.04 -22.58
N SER A 66 6.04 -8.93 -22.30
CA SER A 66 5.80 -10.20 -21.63
C SER A 66 5.75 -9.95 -20.12
N VAL A 67 4.75 -10.51 -19.44
CA VAL A 67 4.58 -10.39 -17.99
C VAL A 67 4.65 -11.78 -17.39
N ASP A 68 5.70 -12.04 -16.61
CA ASP A 68 5.84 -13.24 -15.81
C ASP A 68 5.04 -13.07 -14.52
N THR A 69 3.89 -13.74 -14.44
CA THR A 69 3.05 -13.71 -13.24
C THR A 69 3.66 -14.59 -12.14
N ILE A 70 3.31 -14.30 -10.89
CA ILE A 70 3.84 -15.02 -9.72
C ILE A 70 3.44 -16.51 -9.72
N ASP A 71 2.40 -16.86 -10.47
CA ASP A 71 1.88 -18.22 -10.65
C ASP A 71 2.61 -18.99 -11.78
N GLY A 72 3.64 -18.40 -12.37
CA GLY A 72 4.43 -19.01 -13.45
C GLY A 72 3.78 -18.94 -14.84
N GLN A 73 2.66 -18.23 -14.99
CA GLN A 73 2.04 -18.00 -16.30
C GLN A 73 2.65 -16.78 -16.98
N ASN A 74 3.10 -16.95 -18.21
CA ASN A 74 3.62 -15.87 -19.03
C ASN A 74 2.48 -15.28 -19.87
N THR A 75 2.13 -14.01 -19.61
CA THR A 75 1.08 -13.30 -20.35
C THR A 75 1.71 -12.22 -21.21
N VAL A 76 1.41 -12.21 -22.51
CA VAL A 76 1.86 -11.12 -23.41
C VAL A 76 0.80 -10.03 -23.45
N VAL A 77 1.18 -8.84 -23.01
CA VAL A 77 0.35 -7.63 -23.07
C VAL A 77 0.84 -6.79 -24.25
N LYS A 78 -0.04 -6.59 -25.23
CA LYS A 78 0.16 -5.60 -26.30
C LYS A 78 -0.28 -4.24 -25.80
N GLU A 79 0.46 -3.19 -26.16
CA GLU A 79 0.01 -1.82 -25.94
C GLU A 79 -1.38 -1.62 -26.55
N ARG A 80 -2.41 -1.50 -25.70
CA ARG A 80 -3.67 -0.86 -26.08
C ARG A 80 -3.50 0.63 -25.87
N ILE A 81 -2.92 1.28 -26.87
CA ILE A 81 -2.97 2.74 -26.98
C ILE A 81 -4.43 3.08 -27.32
N SER A 82 -5.14 3.73 -26.40
CA SER A 82 -6.44 4.33 -26.62
C SER A 82 -6.51 5.70 -25.96
#